data_AF-A0A8B0R944-F1
#
_entry.id   AF-A0A8B0R944-F1
#
_cell.length_a   1.000
_cell.length_b   1.000
_cell.length_c   1.000
_cell.angle_alpha   90.00
_cell.angle_beta   90.00
_cell.angle_gamma   90.00
#
_symmetry.space_group_name_H-M   'P 1'
#
loop_
_entity.id
_entity.type
_entity.pdbx_description
1 polymer ?
#
loop_
_entity_poly.entity_id
_entity_poly.type
_entity_poly.pdbx_seq_one_letter_code
_entity_poly.pdbx_strand_id
1 'polypeptide(L)'
;MKLSIEGVGEFLYNFVDTRLPQGMVLNDLTGRDYLFLTILFTVLFLKGYYWALSIRFLVQWFPNVNPYIHPMFGLIVITDIFLKEFQGLLPTIFGMDMSAMMAFICLEWMIRTLESIVII
;
A
#
# COMPACT_ATOMS: atom_id res chain seq x y z
N MET A 1 -33.61 11.90 2.58
CA MET A 1 -32.73 12.13 1.43
C MET A 1 -32.80 10.89 0.55
N LYS A 2 -33.57 10.92 -0.55
CA LYS A 2 -33.60 9.78 -1.49
C LYS A 2 -32.27 9.79 -2.25
N LEU A 3 -31.41 8.81 -1.98
CA LEU A 3 -30.23 8.53 -2.80
C LEU A 3 -30.73 8.08 -4.18
N SER A 4 -30.87 9.04 -5.11
CA SER A 4 -31.09 8.72 -6.53
C SER A 4 -29.80 8.19 -7.11
N ILE A 5 -29.88 7.13 -7.94
CA ILE A 5 -28.72 6.54 -8.62
C ILE A 5 -27.99 7.58 -9.46
N GLU A 6 -28.73 8.50 -10.09
CA GLU A 6 -28.18 9.61 -10.88
C GLU A 6 -27.36 10.57 -10.02
N GLY A 7 -27.84 10.89 -8.81
CA GLY A 7 -27.11 11.76 -7.87
C GLY A 7 -25.83 11.12 -7.32
N VAL A 8 -25.79 9.79 -7.20
CA VAL A 8 -24.56 9.06 -6.86
C VAL A 8 -23.56 9.11 -8.02
N GLY A 9 -24.03 8.94 -9.25
CA GLY A 9 -23.19 9.02 -10.45
C GLY A 9 -22.50 10.37 -10.60
N GLU A 10 -23.25 11.46 -10.45
CA GLU A 10 -22.70 12.82 -10.53
C GLU A 10 -21.71 13.12 -9.40
N PHE A 11 -22.01 12.67 -8.17
CA PHE A 11 -21.08 12.77 -7.06
C PHE A 11 -19.76 12.04 -7.34
N LEU A 12 -19.84 10.79 -7.83
CA LEU A 12 -18.65 9.99 -8.13
C LEU A 12 -17.82 10.59 -9.28
N TYR A 13 -18.47 11.09 -10.34
CA TYR A 13 -17.78 11.78 -11.43
C TYR A 13 -16.99 12.98 -10.91
N ASN A 14 -17.64 13.89 -10.18
CA ASN A 14 -17.00 15.09 -9.63
C ASN A 14 -15.89 14.73 -8.64
N PHE A 15 -16.10 13.69 -7.82
CA PHE A 15 -15.11 13.22 -6.87
C PHE A 15 -13.84 12.71 -7.58
N VAL A 16 -14.00 11.93 -8.65
CA VAL A 16 -12.86 11.36 -9.39
C VAL A 16 -12.16 12.44 -10.21
N ASP A 17 -12.90 13.27 -10.95
CA ASP A 17 -12.36 14.32 -11.82
C ASP A 17 -11.48 15.32 -11.04
N THR A 18 -11.89 15.66 -9.81
CA THR A 18 -11.12 16.57 -8.93
C THR A 18 -9.81 15.95 -8.41
N ARG A 19 -9.66 14.63 -8.48
CA ARG A 19 -8.51 13.88 -7.92
C ARG A 19 -7.56 13.36 -8.98
N LEU A 20 -7.87 13.59 -10.26
CA LEU A 20 -6.97 13.24 -11.35
C LEU A 20 -5.71 14.12 -11.31
N PRO A 21 -4.51 13.52 -11.39
CA PRO A 21 -3.27 14.28 -11.47
C PRO A 21 -3.06 14.90 -12.86
N GLN A 22 -2.16 15.89 -12.93
CA GLN A 22 -1.62 16.46 -14.18
C GLN A 22 -2.65 17.04 -15.17
N GLY A 23 -3.81 17.51 -14.69
CA GLY A 23 -4.82 18.15 -15.55
C GLY A 23 -5.56 17.19 -16.47
N MET A 24 -5.52 15.88 -16.17
CA MET A 24 -6.37 14.89 -16.85
C MET A 24 -7.84 15.18 -16.58
N VAL A 25 -8.67 14.97 -17.60
CA VAL A 25 -10.13 15.08 -17.54
C VAL A 25 -10.72 13.73 -17.90
N LEU A 26 -11.70 13.25 -17.12
CA LEU A 26 -12.31 11.93 -17.32
C LEU A 26 -12.82 11.70 -18.75
N ASN A 27 -13.29 12.75 -19.40
CA ASN A 27 -13.86 12.68 -20.75
C ASN A 27 -12.82 12.54 -21.88
N ASP A 28 -11.53 12.77 -21.59
CA ASP A 28 -10.45 12.77 -22.59
C ASP A 28 -9.25 11.92 -22.16
N LEU A 29 -9.53 10.80 -21.49
CA LEU A 29 -8.48 9.87 -21.05
C LEU A 29 -7.90 9.10 -22.24
N THR A 30 -6.60 9.26 -22.47
CA THR A 30 -5.86 8.50 -23.48
C THR A 30 -5.33 7.17 -22.91
N GLY A 31 -4.89 6.25 -23.78
CA GLY A 31 -4.30 4.97 -23.38
C GLY A 31 -3.12 5.11 -22.41
N ARG A 32 -2.30 6.16 -22.58
CA ARG A 32 -1.18 6.48 -21.69
C ARG A 32 -1.66 6.86 -20.28
N ASP A 33 -2.76 7.59 -20.20
CA ASP A 33 -3.30 8.12 -18.95
C ASP A 33 -3.85 6.99 -18.06
N TYR A 34 -4.47 5.96 -18.67
CA TYR A 34 -4.85 4.75 -17.95
C TYR A 34 -3.64 3.99 -17.37
N LEU A 35 -2.54 3.89 -18.10
CA LEU A 35 -1.30 3.26 -17.61
C LEU A 35 -0.71 4.06 -16.44
N PHE A 36 -0.75 5.38 -16.52
CA PHE A 36 -0.29 6.24 -15.44
C PHE A 36 -1.14 6.05 -14.16
N LEU A 37 -2.46 6.03 -14.30
CA LEU A 37 -3.38 5.82 -13.18
C LEU A 37 -3.20 4.45 -12.51
N THR A 38 -2.96 3.39 -13.29
CA THR A 38 -2.69 2.06 -12.72
C THR A 38 -1.38 2.02 -11.95
N ILE A 39 -0.30 2.61 -12.48
CA ILE A 39 0.98 2.70 -11.77
C ILE A 39 0.83 3.49 -10.46
N LEU A 40 0.14 4.64 -10.51
CA LEU A 40 -0.12 5.47 -9.33
C LEU A 40 -0.90 4.70 -8.27
N PHE A 41 -1.95 3.97 -8.67
CA PHE A 41 -2.71 3.12 -7.77
C PHE A 41 -1.83 2.05 -7.11
N THR A 42 -0.96 1.39 -7.89
CA THR A 42 0.00 0.42 -7.35
C THR A 42 0.96 1.05 -6.35
N VAL A 43 1.49 2.24 -6.62
CA VAL A 43 2.37 2.97 -5.69
C VAL A 43 1.64 3.28 -4.38
N LEU A 44 0.41 3.79 -4.45
CA LEU A 44 -0.40 4.08 -3.25
C LEU A 44 -0.66 2.81 -2.43
N PHE A 45 -0.96 1.70 -3.10
CA PHE A 45 -1.16 0.42 -2.44
C PHE A 45 0.11 -0.06 -1.71
N LEU A 46 1.27 -0.01 -2.37
CA LEU A 46 2.56 -0.40 -1.77
C LEU A 46 2.93 0.49 -0.58
N LYS A 47 2.67 1.80 -0.65
CA LYS A 47 2.84 2.71 0.50
C LYS A 47 1.93 2.36 1.67
N GLY A 48 0.66 2.07 1.39
CA GLY A 48 -0.27 1.60 2.42
C GLY A 48 0.21 0.29 3.06
N TYR A 49 0.73 -0.63 2.26
CA TYR A 49 1.31 -1.87 2.72
C TYR A 49 2.58 -1.67 3.57
N TYR A 50 3.45 -0.72 3.19
CA TYR A 50 4.62 -0.31 3.98
C TYR A 50 4.22 0.17 5.38
N TRP A 51 3.18 0.99 5.48
CA TRP A 51 2.65 1.44 6.76
C TRP A 51 2.03 0.30 7.57
N ALA A 52 1.33 -0.63 6.93
CA ALA A 52 0.81 -1.82 7.62
C ALA A 52 1.95 -2.66 8.22
N LEU A 53 3.01 -2.94 7.45
CA LEU A 53 4.22 -3.61 7.95
C LEU A 53 4.87 -2.85 9.11
N SER A 54 4.93 -1.52 9.02
CA SER A 54 5.46 -0.67 10.08
C SER A 54 4.66 -0.81 11.38
N ILE A 55 3.33 -0.78 11.30
CA ILE A 55 2.44 -1.00 12.45
C ILE A 55 2.66 -2.39 13.06
N ARG A 56 2.75 -3.44 12.22
CA ARG A 56 3.08 -4.78 12.69
C ARG A 56 4.39 -4.81 13.47
N PHE A 57 5.43 -4.24 12.88
CA PHE A 57 6.77 -4.24 13.45
C PHE A 57 6.79 -3.51 14.79
N LEU A 58 6.15 -2.33 14.87
CA LEU A 58 6.00 -1.58 16.11
C LEU A 58 5.30 -2.40 17.20
N VAL A 59 4.22 -3.10 16.87
CA VAL A 59 3.49 -3.91 17.87
C VAL A 59 4.29 -5.14 18.29
N GLN A 60 4.97 -5.81 17.37
CA GLN A 60 5.83 -6.96 17.69
C GLN A 60 7.02 -6.57 18.58
N TRP A 61 7.43 -5.31 18.56
CA TRP A 61 8.45 -4.77 19.46
C TRP A 61 7.96 -4.52 20.88
N PHE A 62 6.65 -4.45 21.13
CA PHE A 62 6.13 -4.32 22.49
C PHE A 62 5.89 -5.70 23.12
N PRO A 63 6.73 -6.16 24.07
CA PRO A 63 6.65 -7.51 24.64
C PRO A 63 5.35 -7.76 25.44
N ASN A 64 4.63 -6.71 25.81
CA ASN A 64 3.40 -6.80 26.61
C ASN A 64 2.12 -6.78 25.76
N VAL A 65 2.22 -6.67 24.43
CA VAL A 65 1.06 -6.65 23.53
C VAL A 65 0.91 -8.02 22.88
N ASN A 66 -0.27 -8.63 23.00
CA ASN A 66 -0.58 -9.87 22.28
C ASN A 66 -0.94 -9.52 20.82
N PRO A 67 -0.11 -9.87 19.83
CA PRO A 67 -0.34 -9.51 18.43
C PRO A 67 -1.39 -10.42 17.75
N TYR A 68 -1.78 -11.53 18.39
CA TYR A 68 -2.74 -12.51 17.86
C TYR A 68 -4.20 -12.18 18.18
N ILE A 69 -4.48 -10.98 18.66
CA ILE A 69 -5.84 -10.46 18.83
C ILE A 69 -6.34 -9.85 17.52
N HIS A 70 -7.62 -9.99 17.21
CA HIS A 70 -8.23 -9.23 16.11
C HIS A 70 -8.32 -7.74 16.51
N PRO A 71 -8.05 -6.78 15.59
CA PRO A 71 -7.83 -6.90 14.14
C PRO A 71 -6.40 -7.21 13.72
N MET A 72 -5.46 -7.24 14.67
CA MET A 72 -4.03 -7.35 14.41
C MET A 72 -3.62 -8.67 13.76
N PHE A 73 -4.28 -9.77 14.16
CA PHE A 73 -4.06 -11.07 13.53
C PHE A 73 -4.29 -11.05 12.01
N GLY A 74 -5.31 -10.33 11.54
CA GLY A 74 -5.57 -10.19 10.10
C GLY A 74 -4.42 -9.47 9.38
N LEU A 75 -3.87 -8.43 10.01
CA LEU A 75 -2.73 -7.69 9.47
C LEU A 75 -1.47 -8.56 9.43
N ILE A 76 -1.25 -9.42 10.42
CA ILE A 76 -0.14 -10.39 10.43
C ILE A 76 -0.28 -11.38 9.27
N VAL A 77 -1.45 -11.97 9.07
CA VAL A 77 -1.69 -12.93 7.97
C VAL A 77 -1.43 -12.30 6.61
N ILE A 78 -1.91 -11.06 6.39
CA ILE A 78 -1.71 -10.34 5.13
C ILE A 78 -0.22 -10.00 4.92
N THR A 79 0.48 -9.62 5.98
CA THR A 79 1.90 -9.24 5.90
C THR A 79 2.84 -10.44 5.86
N ASP A 80 2.44 -11.59 6.41
CA ASP A 80 3.23 -12.82 6.44
C ASP A 80 3.45 -13.42 5.06
N ILE A 81 2.48 -13.30 4.14
CA ILE A 81 2.62 -13.81 2.77
C ILE A 81 3.87 -13.22 2.10
N PHE A 82 4.14 -11.94 2.33
CA PHE A 82 5.34 -11.27 1.81
C PHE A 82 6.58 -11.58 2.65
N LEU A 83 6.48 -11.49 3.98
CA LEU A 83 7.65 -11.69 4.85
C LEU A 83 8.19 -13.11 4.78
N LYS A 84 7.34 -14.11 4.52
CA LYS A 84 7.75 -15.52 4.38
C LYS A 84 8.81 -15.73 3.31
N GLU A 85 8.79 -14.93 2.24
CA GLU A 85 9.80 -15.00 1.17
C GLU A 85 11.17 -14.49 1.62
N PHE A 86 11.22 -13.69 2.70
CA PHE A 86 12.46 -13.18 3.27
C PHE A 86 12.91 -13.96 4.53
N GLN A 87 12.03 -14.79 5.10
CA GLN A 87 12.32 -15.55 6.32
C GLN A 87 13.54 -16.46 6.14
N GLY A 88 14.43 -16.43 7.13
CA GLY A 88 15.64 -17.26 7.13
C GLY A 88 16.77 -16.76 6.23
N LEU A 89 16.60 -15.67 5.49
CA LEU A 89 17.69 -15.05 4.72
C LEU A 89 18.75 -14.41 5.62
N LEU A 90 18.34 -13.86 6.76
CA LEU A 90 19.21 -13.24 7.74
C LEU A 90 19.09 -13.95 9.09
N PRO A 91 20.20 -14.07 9.84
CA PRO A 91 20.16 -14.62 11.19
C PRO A 91 19.33 -13.70 12.11
N THR A 92 18.67 -14.29 13.09
CA THR A 92 18.01 -13.53 14.16
C THR A 92 19.08 -12.91 15.06
N ILE A 93 19.00 -11.59 15.26
CA ILE A 93 19.95 -10.85 16.10
C ILE A 93 19.16 -10.29 17.29
N PHE A 94 19.62 -10.57 18.52
CA PHE A 94 18.92 -10.19 19.76
C PHE A 94 17.48 -10.69 19.87
N GLY A 95 17.15 -11.83 19.25
CA GLY A 95 15.78 -12.35 19.22
C GLY A 95 14.82 -11.55 18.32
N MET A 96 15.34 -10.55 17.59
CA MET A 96 14.60 -9.81 16.58
C MET A 96 14.82 -10.43 15.20
N ASP A 97 13.75 -10.41 14.40
CA ASP A 97 13.78 -10.91 13.04
C ASP A 97 14.36 -9.83 12.10
N MET A 98 15.62 -10.02 11.69
CA MET A 98 16.30 -9.12 10.76
C MET A 98 15.81 -9.30 9.32
N SER A 99 15.12 -10.40 9.00
CA SER A 99 14.55 -10.60 7.66
C SER A 99 13.52 -9.53 7.29
N ALA A 100 12.80 -9.00 8.29
CA ALA A 100 11.87 -7.90 8.11
C ALA A 100 12.56 -6.63 7.56
N MET A 101 13.81 -6.36 7.95
CA MET A 101 14.57 -5.21 7.42
C MET A 101 14.83 -5.36 5.92
N MET A 102 15.17 -6.57 5.46
CA MET A 102 15.36 -6.85 4.03
C MET A 102 14.07 -6.62 3.25
N ALA A 103 12.94 -7.03 3.82
CA ALA A 103 11.62 -6.84 3.24
C ALA A 103 11.26 -5.35 3.12
N PHE A 104 11.56 -4.53 4.14
CA PHE A 104 11.39 -3.08 4.08
C PHE A 104 12.25 -2.42 3.00
N ILE A 105 13.52 -2.81 2.88
CA ILE A 105 14.43 -2.30 1.84
C ILE A 105 13.91 -2.65 0.45
N CYS A 106 13.47 -3.90 0.25
CA CYS A 106 12.90 -4.35 -1.02
C CYS A 106 11.64 -3.57 -1.37
N LEU A 107 10.72 -3.41 -0.42
CA LEU A 107 9.47 -2.68 -0.61
C LEU A 107 9.73 -1.19 -0.92
N GLU A 108 10.63 -0.56 -0.18
CA GLU A 108 11.02 0.84 -0.41
C GLU A 108 11.65 1.03 -1.80
N TRP A 109 12.49 0.09 -2.23
CA TRP A 109 13.07 0.11 -3.57
C TRP A 109 12.01 -0.04 -4.66
N MET A 110 11.03 -0.94 -4.50
CA MET A 110 9.90 -1.09 -5.42
C MET A 110 9.05 0.19 -5.51
N ILE A 111 8.78 0.85 -4.37
CA ILE A 111 8.03 2.11 -4.34
C ILE A 111 8.78 3.19 -5.11
N ARG A 112 10.06 3.41 -4.78
CA ARG A 112 10.87 4.47 -5.38
C ARG A 112 11.07 4.28 -6.88
N THR A 113 11.27 3.04 -7.32
CA THR A 113 11.42 2.73 -8.76
C THR A 113 10.13 3.02 -9.52
N LEU A 114 8.98 2.60 -9.01
CA LEU A 114 7.69 2.90 -9.63
C LEU A 114 7.38 4.41 -9.63
N GLU A 115 7.67 5.11 -8.54
CA GLU A 115 7.52 6.57 -8.48
C GLU A 115 8.40 7.30 -9.49
N SER A 116 9.63 6.83 -9.69
CA SER A 116 10.53 7.43 -10.68
C SER A 116 9.94 7.37 -12.10
N ILE A 117 9.25 6.28 -12.44
CA ILE A 117 8.59 6.11 -13.75
C ILE A 117 7.42 7.08 -13.92
N VAL A 118 6.73 7.45 -12.83
CA VAL A 118 5.60 8.40 -12.84
C VAL A 118 6.08 9.85 -12.97
N ILE A 119 7.28 10.16 -12.49
CA ILE A 119 7.83 11.52 -12.51
C ILE A 119 8.55 11.85 -13.83
N ILE A 120 9.06 10.84 -14.53
CA ILE A 120 9.71 10.95 -15.86
C ILE A 120 8.66 11.13 -16.96
#